data_AF-D7B7Y7-F1
#
_entry.id   AF-D7B7Y7-F1
#
_cell.length_a   1.000
_cell.length_b   1.000
_cell.length_c   1.000
_cell.angle_alpha   90.00
_cell.angle_beta   90.00
_cell.angle_gamma   90.00
#
_symmetry.space_group_name_H-M   'P 1'
#
loop_
_entity.id
_entity.type
_entity.pdbx_description
1 polymer ?
#
loop_
_entity_poly.entity_id
_entity_poly.type
_entity_poly.pdbx_seq_one_letter_code
_entity_poly.pdbx_strand_id
1 'polypeptide(L)'
;MAEPTGPAASPARGAPRLDRRSLRADLRRLVPDTAAALAVTFALFVLLYSRVEAGTSQTLVVMPFLADADEYWLYWLCQAFGWSGLLWAWITVMLGLLRSTVPLPGAPVSHARIERWHRVMSLTTIGLMFAHALAFFLELVRDNEDGLGWGGRLSSAFVDTFVPGGYSSGTGQVAILIGLIALYLAVPLGLAYYVRSWTGTRVWRALHRFVIVVYALSVWHTLLYGTNVWFDGWFRTAVWALQLPVALLLLARLLAPLRADERLTPGDLAGGRRLRGLARAGARLGVAAAVVVLLAVTVTGRDGGRTPGAGSGEMLVTQSMVWGGLALLLTVIGAVVLALRGRPARE
;
A
#
# COMPACT_ATOMS: atom_id res chain seq x y z
N MET A 1 -33.85 -54.43 -27.32
CA MET A 1 -32.87 -53.39 -27.68
C MET A 1 -33.02 -52.25 -26.70
N ALA A 2 -32.11 -52.16 -25.73
CA ALA A 2 -32.09 -51.07 -24.77
C ALA A 2 -31.05 -50.05 -25.24
N GLU A 3 -31.49 -48.82 -25.48
CA GLU A 3 -30.65 -47.71 -25.93
C GLU A 3 -29.79 -47.21 -24.74
N PRO A 4 -28.45 -47.12 -24.88
CA PRO A 4 -27.62 -46.58 -23.81
C PRO A 4 -27.77 -45.06 -23.76
N THR A 5 -28.36 -44.57 -22.67
CA THR A 5 -28.37 -43.14 -22.31
C THR A 5 -26.93 -42.68 -22.07
N GLY A 6 -26.36 -41.98 -23.04
CA GLY A 6 -25.04 -41.37 -22.92
C GLY A 6 -24.99 -40.35 -21.78
N PRO A 7 -23.82 -40.19 -21.11
CA PRO A 7 -23.68 -39.24 -20.01
C PRO A 7 -23.93 -37.81 -20.51
N ALA A 8 -24.85 -37.11 -19.82
CA ALA A 8 -25.13 -35.71 -20.06
C ALA A 8 -23.83 -34.89 -20.01
N ALA A 9 -23.58 -34.14 -21.09
CA ALA A 9 -22.44 -33.24 -21.19
C ALA A 9 -22.44 -32.27 -20.00
N SER A 10 -21.37 -32.31 -19.20
CA SER A 10 -21.13 -31.33 -18.15
C SER A 10 -21.16 -29.92 -18.76
N PRO A 11 -21.84 -28.94 -18.12
CA PRO A 11 -21.94 -27.60 -18.67
C PRO A 11 -20.54 -27.04 -18.88
N ALA A 12 -20.24 -26.69 -20.13
CA ALA A 12 -18.98 -26.08 -20.53
C ALA A 12 -18.63 -24.95 -19.56
N ARG A 13 -17.43 -25.01 -18.97
CA ARG A 13 -16.89 -23.96 -18.11
C ARG A 13 -16.91 -22.65 -18.89
N GLY A 14 -17.91 -21.80 -18.63
CA GLY A 14 -18.08 -20.53 -19.31
C GLY A 14 -16.80 -19.70 -19.22
N ALA A 15 -16.50 -18.97 -20.29
CA ALA A 15 -15.30 -18.15 -20.39
C ALA A 15 -15.12 -17.27 -19.14
N PRO A 16 -13.88 -17.04 -18.69
CA PRO A 16 -13.60 -16.22 -17.52
C PRO A 16 -14.18 -14.80 -17.72
N ARG A 17 -15.12 -14.35 -16.86
CA ARG A 17 -15.78 -13.04 -16.98
C ARG A 17 -15.39 -12.11 -15.83
N LEU A 18 -15.04 -10.86 -16.16
CA LEU A 18 -14.92 -9.76 -15.20
C LEU A 18 -16.22 -9.65 -14.38
N ASP A 19 -16.13 -9.56 -13.05
CA ASP A 19 -17.29 -9.40 -12.16
C ASP A 19 -17.81 -7.95 -12.20
N ARG A 20 -18.38 -7.59 -13.37
CA ARG A 20 -18.94 -6.26 -13.65
C ARG A 20 -20.06 -5.89 -12.68
N ARG A 21 -20.81 -6.88 -12.17
CA ARG A 21 -21.92 -6.65 -11.24
C ARG A 21 -21.40 -6.16 -9.89
N SER A 22 -20.40 -6.85 -9.32
CA SER A 22 -19.76 -6.40 -8.09
C SER A 22 -19.05 -5.06 -8.27
N LEU A 23 -18.33 -4.87 -9.39
CA LEU A 23 -17.67 -3.60 -9.69
C LEU A 23 -18.67 -2.44 -9.75
N ARG A 24 -19.78 -2.59 -10.49
CA ARG A 24 -20.81 -1.55 -10.59
C ARG A 24 -21.46 -1.25 -9.24
N ALA A 25 -21.68 -2.27 -8.41
CA ALA A 25 -22.26 -2.09 -7.08
C ALA A 25 -21.30 -1.36 -6.12
N ASP A 26 -20.01 -1.67 -6.18
CA ASP A 26 -18.99 -1.00 -5.39
C ASP A 26 -18.77 0.45 -5.90
N LEU A 27 -18.74 0.69 -7.21
CA LEU A 27 -18.63 2.03 -7.82
C LEU A 27 -19.79 2.97 -7.43
N ARG A 28 -21.02 2.46 -7.34
CA ARG A 28 -22.16 3.28 -6.83
C ARG A 28 -21.99 3.71 -5.38
N ARG A 29 -21.25 2.93 -4.60
CA ARG A 29 -20.99 3.19 -3.18
C ARG A 29 -19.68 3.93 -2.96
N LEU A 30 -18.92 4.14 -4.03
CA LEU A 30 -17.69 4.92 -4.04
C LEU A 30 -17.97 6.40 -3.75
N VAL A 31 -19.09 6.94 -4.22
CA VAL A 31 -19.44 8.37 -4.08
C VAL A 31 -19.33 8.88 -2.64
N PRO A 32 -20.01 8.32 -1.62
CA PRO A 32 -19.90 8.83 -0.25
C PRO A 32 -18.50 8.66 0.34
N ASP A 33 -17.79 7.58 0.00
CA ASP A 33 -16.43 7.33 0.49
C ASP A 33 -15.41 8.30 -0.14
N THR A 34 -15.50 8.53 -1.46
CA THR A 34 -14.70 9.52 -2.17
C THR A 34 -15.04 10.95 -1.73
N ALA A 35 -16.30 11.26 -1.47
CA ALA A 35 -16.68 12.56 -0.92
C ALA A 35 -16.04 12.80 0.45
N ALA A 36 -16.06 11.80 1.34
CA ALA A 36 -15.37 11.87 2.63
C ALA A 36 -13.85 12.02 2.45
N ALA A 37 -13.26 11.27 1.51
CA ALA A 37 -11.84 11.39 1.18
C ALA A 37 -11.46 12.78 0.69
N LEU A 38 -12.23 13.35 -0.24
CA LEU A 38 -11.98 14.68 -0.77
C LEU A 38 -12.21 15.76 0.29
N ALA A 39 -13.17 15.60 1.20
CA ALA A 39 -13.35 16.51 2.32
C ALA A 39 -12.14 16.51 3.27
N VAL A 40 -11.59 15.33 3.59
CA VAL A 40 -10.37 15.22 4.38
C VAL A 40 -9.16 15.80 3.63
N THR A 41 -9.02 15.49 2.34
CA THR A 41 -7.96 16.07 1.49
C THR A 41 -8.05 17.60 1.47
N PHE A 42 -9.25 18.15 1.32
CA PHE A 42 -9.44 19.59 1.32
C PHE A 42 -9.08 20.21 2.68
N ALA A 43 -9.49 19.60 3.79
CA ALA A 43 -9.11 20.07 5.12
C ALA A 43 -7.59 20.04 5.34
N LEU A 44 -6.92 18.97 4.88
CA LEU A 44 -5.46 18.87 4.92
C LEU A 44 -4.79 19.91 4.02
N PHE A 45 -5.31 20.16 2.83
CA PHE A 45 -4.81 21.20 1.93
C PHE A 45 -4.87 22.58 2.60
N VAL A 46 -6.02 22.96 3.17
CA VAL A 46 -6.19 24.24 3.89
C VAL A 46 -5.23 24.33 5.08
N LEU A 47 -5.06 23.25 5.83
CA LEU A 47 -4.12 23.20 6.94
C LEU A 47 -2.67 23.39 6.47
N LEU A 48 -2.25 22.70 5.40
CA LEU A 48 -0.89 22.80 4.87
C LEU A 48 -0.62 24.20 4.30
N TYR A 49 -1.55 24.72 3.51
CA TYR A 49 -1.49 26.05 2.92
C TYR A 49 -1.35 27.12 4.01
N SER A 50 -2.25 27.14 5.01
CA SER A 50 -2.20 28.13 6.11
C SER A 50 -0.91 28.04 6.94
N ARG A 51 -0.34 26.84 7.10
CA ARG A 51 0.95 26.69 7.78
C ARG A 51 2.13 27.26 6.99
N VAL A 52 2.08 27.15 5.66
CA VAL A 52 3.10 27.72 4.76
C VAL A 52 2.98 29.24 4.77
N GLU A 53 1.78 29.78 4.60
CA GLU A 53 1.48 31.22 4.68
C GLU A 53 1.94 31.83 6.01
N ALA A 54 1.72 31.12 7.12
CA ALA A 54 2.16 31.54 8.44
C ALA A 54 3.66 31.31 8.71
N GLY A 55 4.43 30.75 7.78
CA GLY A 55 5.86 30.45 7.95
C GLY A 55 6.17 29.33 8.96
N THR A 56 5.18 28.53 9.35
CA THR A 56 5.32 27.50 10.41
C THR A 56 5.50 26.08 9.86
N SER A 57 5.46 25.91 8.54
CA SER A 57 5.61 24.61 7.89
C SER A 57 7.07 24.14 7.91
N GLN A 58 7.32 22.88 8.33
CA GLN A 58 8.64 22.27 8.26
C GLN A 58 9.16 22.16 6.82
N THR A 59 8.25 22.13 5.83
CA THR A 59 8.62 22.15 4.41
C THR A 59 9.52 23.34 4.09
N LEU A 60 9.28 24.51 4.70
CA LEU A 60 10.06 25.72 4.41
C LEU A 60 11.52 25.62 4.86
N VAL A 61 11.82 24.73 5.80
CA VAL A 61 13.20 24.46 6.21
C VAL A 61 13.91 23.55 5.20
N VAL A 62 13.17 22.62 4.58
CA VAL A 62 13.73 21.62 3.66
C VAL A 62 13.78 22.14 2.22
N MET A 63 12.76 22.89 1.82
CA MET A 63 12.50 23.40 0.48
C MET A 63 12.07 24.86 0.57
N PRO A 64 12.99 25.79 0.93
CA PRO A 64 12.66 27.19 1.17
C PRO A 64 12.14 27.93 -0.06
N PHE A 65 12.45 27.44 -1.27
CA PHE A 65 11.91 27.98 -2.51
C PHE A 65 10.38 27.83 -2.62
N LEU A 66 9.78 26.89 -1.87
CA LEU A 66 8.33 26.70 -1.77
C LEU A 66 7.66 27.67 -0.77
N ALA A 67 8.26 28.83 -0.50
CA ALA A 67 7.72 29.79 0.47
C ALA A 67 6.43 30.47 -0.01
N ASP A 68 6.25 30.61 -1.31
CA ASP A 68 5.04 31.18 -1.89
C ASP A 68 3.92 30.13 -1.93
N ALA A 69 2.95 30.28 -1.04
CA ALA A 69 1.84 29.34 -0.92
C ALA A 69 0.93 29.34 -2.16
N ASP A 70 0.75 30.50 -2.80
CA ASP A 70 -0.11 30.70 -3.96
C ASP A 70 0.54 30.16 -5.23
N GLU A 71 1.85 30.36 -5.38
CA GLU A 71 2.58 29.82 -6.52
C GLU A 71 2.61 28.28 -6.51
N TYR A 72 2.87 27.68 -5.34
CA TYR A 72 3.10 26.24 -5.18
C TYR A 72 1.88 25.48 -4.64
N TRP A 73 0.66 25.96 -4.89
CA TRP A 73 -0.57 25.34 -4.38
C TRP A 73 -0.77 23.89 -4.85
N LEU A 74 -0.29 23.54 -6.04
CA LEU A 74 -0.34 22.16 -6.56
C LEU A 74 0.55 21.22 -5.73
N TYR A 75 1.69 21.70 -5.23
CA TYR A 75 2.53 20.95 -4.29
C TYR A 75 1.80 20.70 -2.96
N TRP A 76 1.09 21.68 -2.39
CA TRP A 76 0.30 21.47 -1.16
C TRP A 76 -0.85 20.49 -1.38
N LEU A 77 -1.50 20.58 -2.54
CA LEU A 77 -2.54 19.63 -2.94
C LEU A 77 -1.98 18.22 -3.12
N CYS A 78 -0.81 18.08 -3.72
CA CYS A 78 -0.08 16.82 -3.82
C CYS A 78 0.16 16.22 -2.42
N GLN A 79 0.66 17.01 -1.48
CA GLN A 79 0.87 16.54 -0.10
C GLN A 79 -0.44 16.13 0.59
N ALA A 80 -1.52 16.90 0.39
CA ALA A 80 -2.83 16.57 0.94
C ALA A 80 -3.36 15.23 0.40
N PHE A 81 -3.23 14.98 -0.91
CA PHE A 81 -3.56 13.67 -1.48
C PHE A 81 -2.68 12.55 -0.94
N GLY A 82 -1.38 12.80 -0.71
CA GLY A 82 -0.46 11.82 -0.12
C GLY A 82 -0.89 11.40 1.28
N TRP A 83 -1.19 12.36 2.15
CA TRP A 83 -1.65 12.11 3.53
C TRP A 83 -3.03 11.44 3.56
N SER A 84 -3.99 11.90 2.77
CA SER A 84 -5.30 11.24 2.63
C SER A 84 -5.15 9.82 2.11
N GLY A 85 -4.30 9.61 1.11
CA GLY A 85 -4.01 8.30 0.54
C GLY A 85 -3.45 7.34 1.60
N LEU A 86 -2.49 7.80 2.40
CA LEU A 86 -1.92 7.00 3.50
C LEU A 86 -2.96 6.68 4.58
N LEU A 87 -3.81 7.64 4.95
CA LEU A 87 -4.89 7.43 5.91
C LEU A 87 -5.90 6.39 5.41
N TRP A 88 -6.39 6.53 4.17
CA TRP A 88 -7.29 5.56 3.55
C TRP A 88 -6.63 4.18 3.42
N ALA A 89 -5.35 4.13 3.09
CA ALA A 89 -4.55 2.90 3.07
C ALA A 89 -4.48 2.24 4.46
N TRP A 90 -4.25 3.02 5.52
CA TRP A 90 -4.24 2.51 6.90
C TRP A 90 -5.61 1.94 7.27
N ILE A 91 -6.71 2.67 7.00
CA ILE A 91 -8.07 2.20 7.31
C ILE A 91 -8.38 0.92 6.54
N THR A 92 -8.12 0.87 5.24
CA THR A 92 -8.45 -0.31 4.43
C THR A 92 -7.62 -1.53 4.82
N VAL A 93 -6.36 -1.37 5.23
CA VAL A 93 -5.53 -2.47 5.78
C VAL A 93 -6.11 -2.97 7.09
N MET A 94 -6.50 -2.08 8.00
CA MET A 94 -7.17 -2.44 9.25
C MET A 94 -8.45 -3.25 8.98
N LEU A 95 -9.31 -2.79 8.06
CA LEU A 95 -10.52 -3.51 7.65
C LEU A 95 -10.19 -4.89 7.04
N GLY A 96 -9.17 -4.97 6.20
CA GLY A 96 -8.72 -6.22 5.57
C GLY A 96 -8.22 -7.24 6.59
N LEU A 97 -7.44 -6.77 7.58
CA LEU A 97 -6.95 -7.60 8.69
C LEU A 97 -8.11 -8.07 9.57
N LEU A 98 -8.99 -7.17 10.00
CA LEU A 98 -10.19 -7.48 10.79
C LEU A 98 -11.11 -8.50 10.08
N ARG A 99 -11.29 -8.35 8.76
CA ARG A 99 -12.06 -9.31 7.96
C ARG A 99 -11.44 -10.71 7.94
N SER A 100 -10.13 -10.79 8.14
CA SER A 100 -9.36 -12.03 8.08
C SER A 100 -9.03 -12.65 9.44
N THR A 101 -9.46 -12.02 10.54
CA THR A 101 -9.39 -12.54 11.90
C THR A 101 -10.69 -13.24 12.31
N VAL A 102 -10.63 -14.06 13.37
CA VAL A 102 -11.82 -14.64 14.00
C VAL A 102 -12.71 -13.50 14.51
N PRO A 103 -14.01 -13.46 14.13
CA PRO A 103 -14.91 -12.43 14.65
C PRO A 103 -15.04 -12.56 16.16
N LEU A 104 -15.04 -11.41 16.84
CA LEU A 104 -15.39 -11.36 18.26
C LEU A 104 -16.89 -11.67 18.42
N PRO A 105 -17.28 -12.53 19.37
CA PRO A 105 -18.69 -12.71 19.72
C PRO A 105 -19.36 -11.37 20.03
N GLY A 106 -20.51 -11.10 19.43
CA GLY A 106 -21.25 -9.85 19.64
C GLY A 106 -20.72 -8.63 18.87
N ALA A 107 -19.79 -8.79 17.92
CA ALA A 107 -19.32 -7.67 17.12
C ALA A 107 -20.48 -6.95 16.39
N PRO A 108 -20.57 -5.61 16.49
CA PRO A 108 -21.70 -4.84 15.94
C PRO A 108 -21.72 -4.78 14.40
N VAL A 109 -20.60 -5.14 13.75
CA VAL A 109 -20.43 -5.05 12.31
C VAL A 109 -20.16 -6.44 11.72
N SER A 110 -20.98 -6.84 10.75
CA SER A 110 -20.81 -8.14 10.09
C SER A 110 -19.59 -8.17 9.16
N HIS A 111 -18.98 -9.35 9.00
CA HIS A 111 -17.88 -9.57 8.07
C HIS A 111 -18.19 -9.12 6.64
N ALA A 112 -19.43 -9.33 6.16
CA ALA A 112 -19.85 -8.90 4.83
C ALA A 112 -19.86 -7.37 4.68
N ARG A 113 -20.12 -6.63 5.77
CA ARG A 113 -20.05 -5.17 5.78
C ARG A 113 -18.59 -4.68 5.79
N ILE A 114 -17.74 -5.25 6.64
CA ILE A 114 -16.29 -4.95 6.67
C ILE A 114 -15.65 -5.21 5.31
N GLU A 115 -15.93 -6.37 4.71
CA GLU A 115 -15.39 -6.72 3.38
C GLU A 115 -15.80 -5.71 2.31
N ARG A 116 -17.05 -5.24 2.36
CA ARG A 116 -17.56 -4.24 1.44
C ARG A 116 -16.88 -2.89 1.62
N TRP A 117 -16.72 -2.42 2.86
CA TRP A 117 -16.00 -1.19 3.15
C TRP A 117 -14.55 -1.28 2.68
N HIS A 118 -13.86 -2.38 2.99
CA HIS A 118 -12.50 -2.63 2.52
C HIS A 118 -12.38 -2.52 0.99
N ARG A 119 -13.30 -3.13 0.22
CA ARG A 119 -13.26 -3.03 -1.25
C ARG A 119 -13.46 -1.60 -1.77
N VAL A 120 -14.47 -0.90 -1.25
CA VAL A 120 -14.78 0.47 -1.70
C VAL A 120 -13.64 1.42 -1.33
N MET A 121 -13.18 1.39 -0.09
CA MET A 121 -12.07 2.22 0.37
C MET A 121 -10.76 1.91 -0.35
N SER A 122 -10.52 0.66 -0.77
CA SER A 122 -9.34 0.31 -1.57
C SER A 122 -9.36 0.97 -2.95
N LEU A 123 -10.53 1.11 -3.58
CA LEU A 123 -10.65 1.84 -4.85
C LEU A 123 -10.36 3.33 -4.66
N THR A 124 -10.91 3.94 -3.61
CA THR A 124 -10.62 5.34 -3.25
C THR A 124 -9.14 5.52 -2.92
N THR A 125 -8.52 4.58 -2.20
CA THR A 125 -7.07 4.61 -1.90
C THR A 125 -6.24 4.66 -3.18
N ILE A 126 -6.52 3.78 -4.15
CA ILE A 126 -5.83 3.78 -5.45
C ILE A 126 -6.04 5.12 -6.18
N GLY A 127 -7.26 5.66 -6.13
CA GLY A 127 -7.59 6.97 -6.70
C GLY A 127 -6.79 8.10 -6.06
N LEU A 128 -6.69 8.13 -4.73
CA LEU A 128 -5.90 9.12 -3.98
C LEU A 128 -4.40 9.00 -4.27
N MET A 129 -3.86 7.78 -4.35
CA MET A 129 -2.46 7.55 -4.72
C MET A 129 -2.16 8.06 -6.14
N PHE A 130 -3.07 7.82 -7.08
CA PHE A 130 -2.94 8.34 -8.44
C PHE A 130 -3.07 9.86 -8.49
N ALA A 131 -4.03 10.44 -7.75
CA ALA A 131 -4.20 11.90 -7.67
C ALA A 131 -2.99 12.59 -7.02
N HIS A 132 -2.35 11.97 -6.03
CA HIS A 132 -1.08 12.41 -5.44
C HIS A 132 0.02 12.48 -6.50
N ALA A 133 0.24 11.39 -7.24
CA ALA A 133 1.23 11.36 -8.32
C ALA A 133 0.88 12.38 -9.43
N LEU A 134 -0.39 12.48 -9.82
CA LEU A 134 -0.83 13.43 -10.83
C LEU A 134 -0.63 14.89 -10.40
N ALA A 135 -0.91 15.24 -9.16
CA ALA A 135 -0.67 16.58 -8.64
C ALA A 135 0.82 16.92 -8.64
N PHE A 136 1.70 15.96 -8.29
CA PHE A 136 3.15 16.14 -8.40
C PHE A 136 3.60 16.34 -9.85
N PHE A 137 3.09 15.52 -10.77
CA PHE A 137 3.36 15.67 -12.21
C PHE A 137 2.95 17.06 -12.71
N LEU A 138 1.76 17.54 -12.34
CA LEU A 138 1.27 18.86 -12.73
C LEU A 138 2.11 19.99 -12.12
N GLU A 139 2.59 19.83 -10.89
CA GLU A 139 3.54 20.76 -10.27
C GLU A 139 4.86 20.81 -11.06
N LEU A 140 5.47 19.67 -11.38
CA LEU A 140 6.71 19.65 -12.17
C LEU A 140 6.52 20.21 -13.58
N VAL A 141 5.37 19.92 -14.20
CA VAL A 141 5.01 20.57 -15.46
C VAL A 141 4.96 22.07 -15.23
N ARG A 142 4.24 22.61 -14.24
CA ARG A 142 4.11 24.05 -13.95
C ARG A 142 5.47 24.72 -13.69
N ASP A 143 6.25 24.16 -12.78
CA ASP A 143 7.51 24.72 -12.30
C ASP A 143 8.53 24.89 -13.42
N ASN A 144 8.75 23.84 -14.23
CA ASN A 144 9.61 23.88 -15.41
C ASN A 144 10.99 24.52 -15.14
N GLU A 145 11.65 24.10 -14.07
CA GLU A 145 12.94 24.62 -13.59
C GLU A 145 13.99 24.73 -14.71
N ASP A 146 14.04 23.73 -15.59
CA ASP A 146 15.00 23.65 -16.70
C ASP A 146 14.65 24.56 -17.91
N GLY A 147 13.57 25.33 -17.85
CA GLY A 147 13.16 26.23 -18.93
C GLY A 147 12.80 25.53 -20.24
N LEU A 148 12.35 24.27 -20.17
CA LEU A 148 12.09 23.44 -21.34
C LEU A 148 10.84 23.92 -22.11
N GLY A 149 10.82 23.64 -23.42
CA GLY A 149 9.60 23.76 -24.23
C GLY A 149 8.52 22.77 -23.80
N TRP A 150 7.28 22.95 -24.29
CA TRP A 150 6.11 22.16 -23.87
C TRP A 150 6.31 20.64 -23.94
N GLY A 151 6.92 20.12 -25.02
CA GLY A 151 7.20 18.69 -25.14
C GLY A 151 8.22 18.22 -24.10
N GLY A 152 9.29 18.99 -23.90
CA GLY A 152 10.37 18.67 -22.95
C GLY A 152 9.91 18.69 -21.50
N ARG A 153 9.13 19.71 -21.10
CA ARG A 153 8.61 19.80 -19.73
C ARG A 153 7.63 18.66 -19.40
N LEU A 154 6.76 18.29 -20.35
CA LEU A 154 5.85 17.15 -20.18
C LEU A 154 6.62 15.82 -20.06
N SER A 155 7.62 15.61 -20.92
CA SER A 155 8.41 14.38 -20.88
C SER A 155 9.27 14.29 -19.63
N SER A 156 9.88 15.40 -19.19
CA SER A 156 10.72 15.44 -18.00
C SER A 156 9.88 15.15 -16.75
N ALA A 157 8.77 15.88 -16.57
CA ALA A 157 7.83 15.65 -15.46
C ALA A 157 7.27 14.21 -15.46
N PHE A 158 7.02 13.63 -16.63
CA PHE A 158 6.56 12.24 -16.74
C PHE A 158 7.62 11.25 -16.27
N VAL A 159 8.88 11.43 -16.67
CA VAL A 159 9.99 10.58 -16.22
C VAL A 159 10.16 10.69 -14.71
N ASP A 160 10.18 11.91 -14.18
CA ASP A 160 10.36 12.18 -12.76
C ASP A 160 9.22 11.65 -11.89
N THR A 161 8.00 11.58 -12.43
CA THR A 161 6.82 11.20 -11.66
C THR A 161 6.38 9.76 -11.86
N PHE A 162 6.50 9.20 -13.07
CA PHE A 162 5.89 7.91 -13.44
C PHE A 162 6.89 6.85 -13.88
N VAL A 163 8.16 7.19 -14.15
CA VAL A 163 9.16 6.18 -14.54
C VAL A 163 9.94 5.75 -13.29
N PRO A 164 9.85 4.48 -12.86
CA PRO A 164 10.60 4.01 -11.69
C PRO A 164 12.11 4.24 -11.87
N GLY A 165 12.71 5.02 -10.98
CA GLY A 165 14.13 5.37 -11.02
C GLY A 165 14.46 6.55 -11.94
N GLY A 166 13.46 7.21 -12.54
CA GLY A 166 13.66 8.41 -13.36
C GLY A 166 14.07 9.63 -12.56
N TYR A 167 13.47 9.83 -11.38
CA TYR A 167 13.79 10.97 -10.51
C TYR A 167 15.25 10.93 -10.06
N SER A 168 15.97 12.03 -10.29
CA SER A 168 17.43 12.08 -10.20
C SER A 168 17.98 12.79 -8.97
N SER A 169 17.13 13.43 -8.14
CA SER A 169 17.60 14.30 -7.05
C SER A 169 17.50 13.69 -5.65
N GLY A 170 18.58 13.84 -4.88
CA GLY A 170 18.67 13.61 -3.44
C GLY A 170 18.01 12.31 -2.95
N THR A 171 17.33 12.41 -1.79
CA THR A 171 16.57 11.30 -1.20
C THR A 171 15.36 10.89 -2.04
N GLY A 172 14.93 11.76 -2.96
CA GLY A 172 13.81 11.51 -3.86
C GLY A 172 14.07 10.33 -4.80
N GLN A 173 15.34 10.11 -5.19
CA GLN A 173 15.76 8.98 -6.02
C GLN A 173 15.25 7.62 -5.50
N VAL A 174 15.27 7.42 -4.18
CA VAL A 174 14.83 6.18 -3.54
C VAL A 174 13.38 6.27 -3.11
N ALA A 175 12.96 7.39 -2.53
CA ALA A 175 11.62 7.50 -2.00
C ALA A 175 10.56 7.50 -3.11
N ILE A 176 10.75 8.23 -4.20
CA ILE A 176 9.81 8.24 -5.33
C ILE A 176 9.78 6.88 -6.01
N LEU A 177 10.94 6.20 -6.15
CA LEU A 177 10.99 4.82 -6.62
C LEU A 177 10.13 3.88 -5.76
N ILE A 178 10.27 3.94 -4.43
CA ILE A 178 9.44 3.15 -3.50
C ILE A 178 7.95 3.48 -3.66
N GLY A 179 7.59 4.76 -3.76
CA GLY A 179 6.22 5.22 -3.98
C GLY A 179 5.62 4.71 -5.29
N LEU A 180 6.40 4.73 -6.37
CA LEU A 180 5.99 4.19 -7.67
C LEU A 180 5.81 2.68 -7.65
N ILE A 181 6.71 1.95 -7.01
CA ILE A 181 6.54 0.51 -6.82
C ILE A 181 5.26 0.22 -6.03
N ALA A 182 4.98 0.98 -4.96
CA ALA A 182 3.75 0.83 -4.19
C ALA A 182 2.51 1.07 -5.07
N LEU A 183 2.47 2.17 -5.85
CA LEU A 183 1.38 2.47 -6.79
C LEU A 183 1.20 1.35 -7.83
N TYR A 184 2.28 0.91 -8.47
CA TYR A 184 2.25 -0.11 -9.52
C TYR A 184 1.92 -1.51 -9.01
N LEU A 185 2.17 -1.82 -7.74
CA LEU A 185 1.69 -3.04 -7.10
C LEU A 185 0.24 -2.90 -6.62
N ALA A 186 -0.16 -1.72 -6.13
CA ALA A 186 -1.51 -1.46 -5.62
C ALA A 186 -2.60 -1.70 -6.68
N VAL A 187 -2.37 -1.20 -7.90
CA VAL A 187 -3.34 -1.31 -9.02
C VAL A 187 -3.68 -2.77 -9.35
N PRO A 188 -2.72 -3.63 -9.76
CA PRO A 188 -3.04 -5.02 -10.10
C PRO A 188 -3.51 -5.82 -8.88
N LEU A 189 -2.91 -5.66 -7.69
CA LEU A 189 -3.27 -6.45 -6.50
C LEU A 189 -4.65 -6.06 -5.92
N GLY A 190 -5.01 -4.78 -5.99
CA GLY A 190 -6.32 -4.28 -5.56
C GLY A 190 -7.43 -4.67 -6.54
N LEU A 191 -7.20 -4.47 -7.84
CA LEU A 191 -8.18 -4.78 -8.88
C LEU A 191 -8.32 -6.29 -9.17
N ALA A 192 -7.37 -7.11 -8.70
CA ALA A 192 -7.41 -8.58 -8.83
C ALA A 192 -8.71 -9.20 -8.29
N TYR A 193 -9.40 -8.55 -7.35
CA TYR A 193 -10.71 -9.01 -6.85
C TYR A 193 -11.74 -9.11 -7.97
N TYR A 194 -11.80 -8.14 -8.88
CA TYR A 194 -12.82 -8.08 -9.94
C TYR A 194 -12.56 -9.07 -11.07
N VAL A 195 -11.30 -9.51 -11.23
CA VAL A 195 -10.88 -10.52 -12.21
C VAL A 195 -10.57 -11.88 -11.57
N ARG A 196 -10.95 -12.10 -10.30
CA ARG A 196 -10.67 -13.34 -9.56
C ARG A 196 -11.27 -14.60 -10.20
N SER A 197 -12.30 -14.45 -11.03
CA SER A 197 -12.87 -15.56 -11.83
C SER A 197 -11.86 -16.14 -12.81
N TRP A 198 -10.85 -15.36 -13.20
CA TRP A 198 -9.78 -15.77 -14.12
C TRP A 198 -8.65 -16.50 -13.39
N THR A 199 -8.26 -16.01 -12.21
CA THR A 199 -7.13 -16.55 -11.44
C THR A 199 -7.54 -17.64 -10.45
N GLY A 200 -8.81 -17.68 -10.06
CA GLY A 200 -9.33 -18.56 -9.03
C GLY A 200 -9.10 -18.04 -7.61
N THR A 201 -10.04 -18.37 -6.70
CA THR A 201 -10.05 -17.87 -5.31
C THR A 201 -8.81 -18.22 -4.50
N ARG A 202 -8.08 -19.29 -4.86
CA ARG A 202 -6.82 -19.66 -4.17
C ARG A 202 -5.68 -18.72 -4.53
N VAL A 203 -5.46 -18.51 -5.84
CA VAL A 203 -4.40 -17.64 -6.36
C VAL A 203 -4.68 -16.18 -5.98
N TRP A 204 -5.91 -15.71 -6.16
CA TRP A 204 -6.31 -14.36 -5.75
C TRP A 204 -5.99 -14.10 -4.27
N ARG A 205 -6.38 -15.00 -3.35
CA ARG A 205 -6.08 -14.84 -1.92
C ARG A 205 -4.58 -14.82 -1.63
N ALA A 206 -3.78 -15.58 -2.37
CA ALA A 206 -2.34 -15.62 -2.18
C ALA A 206 -1.69 -14.32 -2.65
N LEU A 207 -2.06 -13.83 -3.84
CA LEU A 207 -1.60 -12.54 -4.38
C LEU A 207 -2.00 -11.39 -3.47
N HIS A 208 -3.26 -11.34 -3.03
CA HIS A 208 -3.77 -10.26 -2.21
C HIS A 208 -3.06 -10.14 -0.84
N ARG A 209 -2.42 -11.21 -0.33
CA ARG A 209 -1.60 -11.11 0.90
C ARG A 209 -0.39 -10.19 0.74
N PHE A 210 0.11 -10.01 -0.48
CA PHE A 210 1.23 -9.12 -0.75
C PHE A 210 0.84 -7.63 -0.73
N VAL A 211 -0.46 -7.29 -0.63
CA VAL A 211 -0.90 -5.91 -0.42
C VAL A 211 -0.34 -5.32 0.87
N ILE A 212 0.00 -6.13 1.88
CA ILE A 212 0.67 -5.62 3.08
C ILE A 212 2.05 -5.01 2.78
N VAL A 213 2.73 -5.50 1.74
CA VAL A 213 4.01 -4.94 1.29
C VAL A 213 3.77 -3.57 0.65
N VAL A 214 2.71 -3.42 -0.15
CA VAL A 214 2.31 -2.12 -0.72
C VAL A 214 2.13 -1.09 0.39
N TYR A 215 1.42 -1.46 1.46
CA TYR A 215 1.21 -0.59 2.61
C TYR A 215 2.53 -0.21 3.30
N ALA A 216 3.41 -1.19 3.55
CA ALA A 216 4.71 -0.94 4.15
C ALA A 216 5.58 -0.01 3.29
N LEU A 217 5.57 -0.19 1.96
CA LEU A 217 6.27 0.69 1.02
C LEU A 217 5.66 2.11 1.04
N SER A 218 4.34 2.26 1.13
CA SER A 218 3.69 3.58 1.26
C SER A 218 4.11 4.31 2.54
N VAL A 219 4.10 3.63 3.69
CA VAL A 219 4.58 4.20 4.97
C VAL A 219 6.05 4.60 4.86
N TRP A 220 6.88 3.73 4.26
CA TRP A 220 8.30 4.00 4.10
C TRP A 220 8.57 5.19 3.17
N HIS A 221 7.86 5.27 2.04
CA HIS A 221 7.88 6.42 1.14
C HIS A 221 7.57 7.73 1.89
N THR A 222 6.49 7.75 2.68
CA THR A 222 6.12 8.92 3.49
C THR A 222 7.19 9.28 4.51
N LEU A 223 7.76 8.31 5.21
CA LEU A 223 8.82 8.57 6.21
C LEU A 223 10.16 9.00 5.59
N LEU A 224 10.43 8.66 4.33
CA LEU A 224 11.65 9.10 3.65
C LEU A 224 11.54 10.51 3.06
N TYR A 225 10.37 10.87 2.52
CA TYR A 225 10.23 12.05 1.65
C TYR A 225 9.06 12.98 2.00
N GLY A 226 8.26 12.64 3.01
CA GLY A 226 7.28 13.56 3.56
C GLY A 226 7.99 14.72 4.27
N THR A 227 7.95 15.91 3.67
CA THR A 227 8.56 17.11 4.25
C THR A 227 7.97 17.49 5.61
N ASN A 228 6.70 17.13 5.85
CA ASN A 228 6.01 17.25 7.14
C ASN A 228 6.51 16.28 8.24
N VAL A 229 7.29 15.25 7.89
CA VAL A 229 7.87 14.26 8.82
C VAL A 229 9.35 14.06 8.54
N TRP A 230 10.00 15.08 7.98
CA TRP A 230 11.40 15.03 7.56
C TRP A 230 12.35 14.99 8.76
N PHE A 231 12.02 15.79 9.78
CA PHE A 231 12.75 15.88 11.02
C PHE A 231 12.20 14.92 12.07
N ASP A 232 13.01 14.65 13.08
CA ASP A 232 12.56 13.99 14.29
C ASP A 232 11.47 14.82 14.99
N GLY A 233 10.55 14.14 15.66
CA GLY A 233 9.53 14.84 16.44
C GLY A 233 8.24 14.07 16.64
N TRP A 234 7.37 14.65 17.46
CA TRP A 234 6.16 13.98 17.92
C TRP A 234 5.25 13.52 16.77
N PHE A 235 5.14 14.29 15.67
CA PHE A 235 4.27 13.93 14.55
C PHE A 235 4.82 12.73 13.78
N ARG A 236 6.12 12.69 13.51
CA ARG A 236 6.78 11.54 12.90
C ARG A 236 6.71 10.30 13.81
N THR A 237 6.94 10.47 15.11
CA THR A 237 6.76 9.42 16.11
C THR A 237 5.31 8.91 16.16
N ALA A 238 4.31 9.79 16.02
CA ALA A 238 2.90 9.41 15.94
C ALA A 238 2.60 8.58 14.67
N VAL A 239 3.21 8.91 13.53
CA VAL A 239 3.11 8.09 12.31
C VAL A 239 3.65 6.68 12.53
N TRP A 240 4.76 6.53 13.26
CA TRP A 240 5.26 5.21 13.69
C TRP A 240 4.30 4.50 14.64
N ALA A 241 3.77 5.21 15.64
CA ALA A 241 2.83 4.66 16.61
C ALA A 241 1.56 4.13 15.95
N LEU A 242 1.05 4.80 14.91
CA LEU A 242 -0.12 4.34 14.14
C LEU A 242 0.12 2.99 13.43
N GLN A 243 1.36 2.54 13.28
CA GLN A 243 1.67 1.23 12.71
C GLN A 243 1.48 0.08 13.72
N LEU A 244 1.50 0.38 15.02
CA LEU A 244 1.29 -0.62 16.08
C LEU A 244 -0.03 -1.40 15.92
N PRO A 245 -1.22 -0.77 15.77
CA PRO A 245 -2.45 -1.53 15.60
C PRO A 245 -2.44 -2.41 14.35
N VAL A 246 -1.81 -1.97 13.25
CA VAL A 246 -1.65 -2.77 12.03
C VAL A 246 -0.78 -4.01 12.31
N ALA A 247 0.38 -3.81 12.92
CA ALA A 247 1.33 -4.88 13.24
C ALA A 247 0.75 -5.89 14.25
N LEU A 248 0.05 -5.41 15.27
CA LEU A 248 -0.61 -6.24 16.28
C LEU A 248 -1.75 -7.07 15.69
N LEU A 249 -2.60 -6.48 14.83
CA LEU A 249 -3.66 -7.23 14.14
C LEU A 249 -3.07 -8.26 13.17
N LEU A 250 -1.99 -7.90 12.46
CA LEU A 250 -1.28 -8.84 11.59
C LEU A 250 -0.70 -10.01 12.40
N LEU A 251 -0.10 -9.72 13.56
CA LEU A 251 0.41 -10.76 14.46
C LEU A 251 -0.71 -11.66 14.96
N ALA A 252 -1.81 -11.08 15.47
CA ALA A 252 -2.98 -11.82 15.94
C ALA A 252 -3.52 -12.76 14.85
N ARG A 253 -3.62 -12.27 13.61
CA ARG A 253 -4.02 -13.07 12.44
C ARG A 253 -3.07 -14.24 12.17
N LEU A 254 -1.76 -14.03 12.28
CA LEU A 254 -0.76 -15.08 12.04
C LEU A 254 -0.72 -16.13 13.15
N LEU A 255 -1.04 -15.73 14.39
CA LEU A 255 -1.10 -16.60 15.57
C LEU A 255 -2.39 -17.41 15.61
N ALA A 256 -3.53 -16.81 15.27
CA ALA A 256 -4.86 -17.43 15.27
C ALA A 256 -5.48 -17.44 13.86
N PRO A 257 -4.93 -18.21 12.91
CA PRO A 257 -5.46 -18.22 11.55
C PRO A 257 -6.84 -18.86 11.49
N LEU A 258 -7.73 -18.25 10.71
CA LEU A 258 -9.11 -18.72 10.49
C LEU A 258 -9.18 -20.14 9.92
N ARG A 259 -8.20 -20.53 9.10
CA ARG A 259 -8.24 -21.81 8.38
C ARG A 259 -7.30 -22.84 8.98
N ALA A 260 -7.77 -24.09 9.03
CA ALA A 260 -6.98 -25.19 9.55
C ALA A 260 -5.68 -25.42 8.78
N ASP A 261 -5.67 -25.21 7.46
CA ASP A 261 -4.49 -25.37 6.60
C ASP A 261 -3.41 -24.30 6.85
N GLU A 262 -3.76 -23.18 7.49
CA GLU A 262 -2.87 -22.08 7.83
C GLU A 262 -2.27 -22.24 9.24
N ARG A 263 -2.77 -23.18 10.06
CA ARG A 263 -2.23 -23.46 11.40
C ARG A 263 -0.82 -24.06 11.29
N LEU A 264 0.06 -23.66 12.21
CA LEU A 264 1.39 -24.25 12.36
C LEU A 264 1.29 -25.37 13.39
N THR A 265 1.60 -26.59 12.99
CA THR A 265 1.65 -27.75 13.89
C THR A 265 3.10 -28.21 14.10
N PRO A 266 3.45 -28.82 15.26
CA PRO A 266 4.81 -29.34 15.47
C PRO A 266 5.26 -30.31 14.38
N GLY A 267 4.34 -31.13 13.86
CA GLY A 267 4.61 -32.05 12.75
C GLY A 267 4.97 -31.38 11.43
N ASP A 268 4.65 -30.08 11.24
CA ASP A 268 5.05 -29.33 10.05
C ASP A 268 6.55 -28.99 10.06
N LEU A 269 7.20 -28.99 11.23
CA LEU A 269 8.64 -28.71 11.37
C LEU A 269 9.51 -29.96 11.26
N ALA A 270 8.94 -31.15 11.50
CA ALA A 270 9.67 -32.42 11.55
C ALA A 270 9.60 -33.25 10.25
N GLY A 271 8.73 -32.90 9.28
CA GLY A 271 8.49 -33.72 8.08
C GLY A 271 8.71 -33.00 6.75
N GLY A 272 8.19 -33.58 5.65
CA GLY A 272 8.29 -33.03 4.28
C GLY A 272 7.64 -31.65 4.05
N ARG A 273 7.02 -31.05 5.09
CA ARG A 273 6.47 -29.68 5.10
C ARG A 273 7.38 -28.66 5.81
N ARG A 274 8.59 -29.06 6.23
CA ARG A 274 9.53 -28.24 7.02
C ARG A 274 9.75 -26.83 6.48
N LEU A 275 10.01 -26.66 5.18
CA LEU A 275 10.20 -25.35 4.58
C LEU A 275 8.99 -24.41 4.77
N ARG A 276 7.77 -24.94 4.65
CA ARG A 276 6.55 -24.15 4.88
C ARG A 276 6.34 -23.84 6.36
N GLY A 277 6.65 -24.80 7.24
CA GLY A 277 6.63 -24.59 8.68
C GLY A 277 7.59 -23.49 9.12
N LEU A 278 8.84 -23.55 8.65
CA LEU A 278 9.87 -22.53 8.88
C LEU A 278 9.47 -21.16 8.32
N ALA A 279 8.93 -21.09 7.10
CA ALA A 279 8.44 -19.83 6.54
C ALA A 279 7.33 -19.19 7.39
N ARG A 280 6.40 -20.00 7.92
CA ARG A 280 5.33 -19.51 8.82
C ARG A 280 5.87 -19.05 10.16
N ALA A 281 6.79 -19.80 10.76
CA ALA A 281 7.45 -19.43 12.01
C ALA A 281 8.25 -18.13 11.83
N GLY A 282 9.03 -18.03 10.75
CA GLY A 282 9.78 -16.84 10.38
C GLY A 282 8.86 -15.63 10.18
N ALA A 283 7.72 -15.79 9.50
CA ALA A 283 6.75 -14.71 9.33
C ALA A 283 6.18 -14.22 10.67
N ARG A 284 5.88 -15.12 11.60
CA ARG A 284 5.39 -14.76 12.95
C ARG A 284 6.46 -14.02 13.76
N LEU A 285 7.69 -14.55 13.76
CA LEU A 285 8.82 -13.93 14.44
C LEU A 285 9.16 -12.56 13.85
N GLY A 286 9.13 -12.43 12.53
CA GLY A 286 9.34 -11.15 11.84
C GLY A 286 8.31 -10.10 12.22
N VAL A 287 7.02 -10.46 12.26
CA VAL A 287 5.98 -9.51 12.69
C VAL A 287 6.08 -9.20 14.18
N ALA A 288 6.41 -10.17 15.04
CA ALA A 288 6.65 -9.92 16.46
C ALA A 288 7.84 -8.97 16.68
N ALA A 289 8.94 -9.18 15.97
CA ALA A 289 10.09 -8.27 15.99
C ALA A 289 9.71 -6.86 15.51
N ALA A 290 8.90 -6.75 14.45
CA ALA A 290 8.40 -5.47 13.99
C ALA A 290 7.57 -4.75 15.06
N VAL A 291 6.71 -5.46 15.81
CA VAL A 291 5.97 -4.88 16.95
C VAL A 291 6.93 -4.35 18.01
N VAL A 292 7.96 -5.11 18.37
CA VAL A 292 8.97 -4.68 19.36
C VAL A 292 9.70 -3.42 18.89
N VAL A 293 10.12 -3.38 17.61
CA VAL A 293 10.78 -2.20 17.03
C VAL A 293 9.85 -0.99 17.04
N LEU A 294 8.59 -1.16 16.62
CA LEU A 294 7.61 -0.07 16.63
C LEU A 294 7.37 0.47 18.05
N LEU A 295 7.29 -0.40 19.05
CA LEU A 295 7.17 0.00 20.45
C LEU A 295 8.41 0.76 20.91
N ALA A 296 9.61 0.25 20.61
CA ALA A 296 10.87 0.89 20.97
C ALA A 296 10.99 2.29 20.34
N VAL A 297 10.68 2.43 19.04
CA VAL A 297 10.66 3.71 18.34
C VAL A 297 9.65 4.67 18.99
N THR A 298 8.44 4.20 19.25
CA THR A 298 7.37 5.03 19.84
C THR A 298 7.72 5.51 21.25
N VAL A 299 8.28 4.65 22.09
CA VAL A 299 8.61 4.97 23.50
C VAL A 299 9.86 5.84 23.59
N THR A 300 10.87 5.59 22.75
CA THR A 300 12.14 6.32 22.82
C THR A 300 12.16 7.62 22.02
N GLY A 301 11.21 7.82 21.10
CA GLY A 301 11.22 8.93 20.15
C GLY A 301 12.33 8.85 19.10
N ARG A 302 13.09 7.74 19.04
CA ARG A 302 14.14 7.53 18.03
C ARG A 302 13.52 7.06 16.71
N ASP A 303 12.82 7.97 16.05
CA ASP A 303 12.01 7.71 14.86
C ASP A 303 12.78 7.78 13.52
N GLY A 304 14.10 7.97 13.59
CA GLY A 304 14.98 8.07 12.43
C GLY A 304 14.75 9.33 11.59
N GLY A 305 14.08 10.35 12.14
CA GLY A 305 14.03 11.68 11.56
C GLY A 305 15.39 12.36 11.61
N ARG A 306 15.57 13.38 10.77
CA ARG A 306 16.80 14.19 10.77
C ARG A 306 16.76 15.20 11.90
N THR A 307 17.88 15.49 12.52
CA THR A 307 17.97 16.62 13.47
C THR A 307 18.23 17.91 12.68
N PRO A 308 17.46 19.00 12.90
CA PRO A 308 17.69 20.27 12.23
C PRO A 308 19.13 20.76 12.40
N GLY A 309 19.77 21.16 11.30
CA GLY A 309 21.15 21.67 11.30
C GLY A 309 22.26 20.60 11.41
N ALA A 310 21.92 19.33 11.64
CA ALA A 310 22.89 18.24 11.56
C ALA A 310 23.16 17.87 10.10
N GLY A 311 24.42 17.51 9.79
CA GLY A 311 24.77 17.01 8.46
C GLY A 311 23.98 15.74 8.11
N SER A 312 23.43 15.66 6.91
CA SER A 312 22.77 14.45 6.43
C SER A 312 23.81 13.35 6.21
N GLY A 313 23.67 12.22 6.91
CA GLY A 313 24.49 11.04 6.65
C GLY A 313 24.25 10.46 5.25
N GLU A 314 25.12 9.53 4.84
CA GLU A 314 24.97 8.81 3.57
C GLU A 314 23.64 8.05 3.50
N MET A 315 23.10 7.93 2.28
CA MET A 315 21.90 7.13 2.06
C MET A 315 22.19 5.64 2.30
N LEU A 316 21.66 5.10 3.40
CA LEU A 316 21.80 3.67 3.75
C LEU A 316 21.13 2.73 2.74
N VAL A 317 20.18 3.22 1.96
CA VAL A 317 19.45 2.46 0.95
C VAL A 317 19.64 3.11 -0.40
N THR A 318 20.04 2.31 -1.39
CA THR A 318 20.24 2.74 -2.78
C THR A 318 19.12 2.24 -3.68
N GLN A 319 19.00 2.81 -4.88
CA GLN A 319 18.05 2.30 -5.89
C GLN A 319 18.31 0.83 -6.26
N SER A 320 19.58 0.40 -6.35
CA SER A 320 19.93 -0.98 -6.67
C SER A 320 19.42 -1.96 -5.61
N MET A 321 19.48 -1.59 -4.32
CA MET A 321 18.89 -2.38 -3.23
C MET A 321 17.36 -2.48 -3.37
N VAL A 322 16.68 -1.39 -3.72
CA VAL A 322 15.22 -1.40 -3.94
C VAL A 322 14.83 -2.29 -5.12
N TRP A 323 15.55 -2.20 -6.24
CA TRP A 323 15.35 -3.06 -7.40
C TRP A 323 15.61 -4.55 -7.09
N GLY A 324 16.68 -4.85 -6.35
CA GLY A 324 16.96 -6.22 -5.89
C GLY A 324 15.85 -6.77 -4.99
N GLY A 325 15.35 -5.95 -4.07
CA GLY A 325 14.20 -6.28 -3.22
C GLY A 325 12.92 -6.55 -4.02
N LEU A 326 12.63 -5.71 -5.03
CA LEU A 326 11.49 -5.91 -5.92
C LEU A 326 11.62 -7.20 -6.74
N ALA A 327 12.80 -7.47 -7.31
CA ALA A 327 13.06 -8.68 -8.07
C ALA A 327 12.80 -9.92 -7.19
N LEU A 328 13.34 -9.94 -5.97
CA LEU A 328 13.10 -11.01 -5.00
C LEU A 328 11.60 -11.17 -4.69
N LEU A 329 10.88 -10.07 -4.43
CA LEU A 329 9.44 -10.09 -4.18
C LEU A 329 8.67 -10.71 -5.35
N LEU A 330 8.95 -10.30 -6.57
CA LEU A 330 8.30 -10.81 -7.78
C LEU A 330 8.62 -12.29 -8.00
N THR A 331 9.85 -12.74 -7.74
CA THR A 331 10.23 -14.16 -7.78
C THR A 331 9.42 -14.97 -6.76
N VAL A 332 9.29 -14.48 -5.52
CA VAL A 332 8.47 -15.14 -4.48
C VAL A 332 7.01 -15.21 -4.90
N ILE A 333 6.44 -14.12 -5.43
CA ILE A 333 5.07 -14.08 -5.96
C ILE A 333 4.90 -15.14 -7.07
N GLY A 334 5.81 -15.18 -8.04
CA GLY A 334 5.80 -16.14 -9.14
C GLY A 334 5.84 -17.59 -8.66
N ALA A 335 6.76 -17.90 -7.74
CA ALA A 335 6.87 -19.23 -7.13
C ALA A 335 5.59 -19.66 -6.39
N VAL A 336 4.96 -18.73 -5.65
CA VAL A 336 3.68 -18.99 -4.97
C VAL A 336 2.56 -19.28 -5.97
N VAL A 337 2.45 -18.51 -7.06
CA VAL A 337 1.44 -18.74 -8.10
C VAL A 337 1.64 -20.09 -8.77
N LEU A 338 2.87 -20.44 -9.16
CA LEU A 338 3.19 -21.72 -9.78
C LEU A 338 2.86 -22.90 -8.87
N ALA A 339 3.25 -22.81 -7.59
CA ALA A 339 2.96 -23.84 -6.59
C ALA A 339 1.46 -24.04 -6.31
N LEU A 340 0.63 -23.02 -6.55
CA LEU A 340 -0.82 -23.09 -6.40
C LEU A 340 -1.52 -23.62 -7.65
N ARG A 341 -1.00 -23.35 -8.84
CA ARG A 341 -1.53 -23.86 -10.12
C ARG A 341 -1.24 -25.34 -10.32
N GLY A 342 -0.09 -25.83 -9.86
CA GLY A 342 0.29 -27.25 -9.99
C GLY A 342 -0.43 -28.24 -9.07
N ARG A 343 -1.37 -27.79 -8.21
CA ARG A 343 -2.12 -28.70 -7.34
C ARG A 343 -3.43 -29.10 -8.00
N PRO A 344 -3.71 -30.41 -8.21
CA PRO A 344 -5.01 -30.84 -8.68
C PRO A 344 -6.10 -30.35 -7.73
N ALA A 345 -7.27 -30.01 -8.28
CA ALA A 345 -8.44 -29.76 -7.47
C ALA A 345 -8.71 -31.05 -6.68
N ARG A 346 -8.57 -30.98 -5.36
CA ARG A 346 -9.12 -32.02 -4.50
C ARG A 346 -10.63 -31.92 -4.68
N GLU A 347 -11.21 -32.97 -5.28
CA GLU A 347 -12.65 -33.22 -5.33
C GLU A 347 -13.22 -33.36 -3.92
#